data_AF-G7M6W2-F1
#
_entry.id   AF-G7M6W2-F1
#
_cell.length_a   1.000
_cell.length_b   1.000
_cell.length_c   1.000
_cell.angle_alpha   90.00
_cell.angle_beta   90.00
_cell.angle_gamma   90.00
#
_symmetry.space_group_name_H-M   'P 1'
#
loop_
_entity.id
_entity.type
_entity.pdbx_description
1 polymer ?
#
loop_
_entity_poly.entity_id
_entity_poly.type
_entity_poly.pdbx_seq_one_letter_code
_entity_poly.pdbx_strand_id
1 'polypeptide(L)'
;MKKRITKSMKVQKVSEKVMLAALASSMVIAPAFGVSASTISTGNTVTSTSSTTQAAVSLVSAKATTSLVESSTVSILDSEGWLESANVEWSPVSGATGYDVYYKGASASDSSYKQIDNDLIRKYPSYFRADVLGLAAGNYVIKIVPVANNAEVTSEQTITKTLSVKANTREGFAFSSASPMGTGSGGYNNDGTIASNAQVLYVTSDNVNTITADVITNSKGTKTTCTGLVDILAKRQKGYDKTPLIIRMIGEVKASDINGLNSSGYLQLKGCYNVTLEGVGEDATVYGWGILVRDAHNVEVRNLGIMLFPDDGISLDTDNENIWIHNNDIFYGAAGSDADQVKGDGSCDIKLSDYITVSYNHFHDSGKSSLCGMSDTEDFHVTYHHNWFDHSDSRHPRIRVGTVHVYNNYFDGNAKYGVGVTKGSSAFVEANYFRDCKYPMLTSLQGTDIYNNSKGTFSGEEGGMIKAYNNKIEEASRLVYANQDSTQFDAYLAASRNEVVPSTYKTLSGAHTYNNFDTSSSMYKYTPDSPENVESVVTTYAGRINGGDFIWNFTDADDADDSLNTQLMAKIKGYQSDLVSVGGNSVN
;
A
#
# COMPACT_ATOMS: atom_id res chain seq x y z
N MET A 1 18.80 42.99 -3.08
CA MET A 1 18.28 42.56 -4.40
C MET A 1 17.63 41.19 -4.24
N LYS A 2 16.29 41.13 -4.19
CA LYS A 2 15.52 39.88 -4.10
C LYS A 2 15.48 39.23 -5.48
N LYS A 3 16.05 38.04 -5.66
CA LYS A 3 15.84 37.21 -6.85
C LYS A 3 14.77 36.16 -6.53
N ARG A 4 13.56 36.42 -7.03
CA ARG A 4 12.46 35.47 -7.14
C ARG A 4 12.88 34.41 -8.17
N ILE A 5 13.05 33.16 -7.74
CA ILE A 5 13.18 32.01 -8.66
C ILE A 5 11.78 31.43 -8.79
N THR A 6 11.18 31.59 -9.96
CA THR A 6 9.95 30.91 -10.37
C THR A 6 10.23 29.43 -10.52
N LYS A 7 9.67 28.61 -9.62
CA LYS A 7 9.67 27.14 -9.71
C LYS A 7 8.70 26.76 -10.84
N SER A 8 9.22 26.11 -11.87
CA SER A 8 8.45 25.54 -12.98
C SER A 8 7.59 24.39 -12.46
N MET A 9 6.27 24.54 -12.42
CA MET A 9 5.34 23.41 -12.26
C MET A 9 5.51 22.48 -13.45
N LYS A 10 6.17 21.33 -13.25
CA LYS A 10 6.07 20.20 -14.17
C LYS A 10 4.79 19.46 -13.83
N VAL A 11 3.79 19.64 -14.69
CA VAL A 11 2.53 18.91 -14.68
C VAL A 11 2.86 17.42 -14.84
N GLN A 12 2.51 16.61 -13.83
CA GLN A 12 2.43 15.16 -13.93
C GLN A 12 1.60 14.81 -15.17
N LYS A 13 2.00 13.78 -15.93
CA LYS A 13 1.11 13.20 -16.95
C LYS A 13 -0.07 12.61 -16.22
N VAL A 14 -1.12 13.39 -16.14
CA VAL A 14 -2.42 12.95 -15.68
C VAL A 14 -2.94 11.95 -16.71
N SER A 15 -3.32 10.75 -16.28
CA SER A 15 -3.90 9.76 -17.18
C SER A 15 -5.17 10.32 -17.83
N GLU A 16 -5.52 9.86 -19.03
CA GLU A 16 -6.72 10.31 -19.76
C GLU A 16 -8.02 10.16 -18.93
N LYS A 17 -8.01 9.34 -17.86
CA LYS A 17 -9.08 9.25 -16.85
C LYS A 17 -9.46 10.62 -16.25
N VAL A 18 -8.50 11.52 -15.99
CA VAL A 18 -8.80 12.82 -15.35
C VAL A 18 -9.33 13.85 -16.35
N MET A 19 -8.93 13.78 -17.62
CA MET A 19 -9.47 14.70 -18.63
C MET A 19 -10.94 14.39 -18.91
N LEU A 20 -11.32 13.11 -18.92
CA LEU A 20 -12.71 12.69 -19.13
C LEU A 20 -13.61 12.98 -17.92
N ALA A 21 -13.12 12.79 -16.69
CA ALA A 21 -13.86 13.08 -15.47
C ALA A 21 -14.05 14.59 -15.19
N ALA A 22 -13.06 15.42 -15.55
CA ALA A 22 -13.16 16.88 -15.43
C ALA A 22 -14.11 17.51 -16.47
N LEU A 23 -14.20 16.94 -17.67
CA LEU A 23 -15.13 17.39 -18.72
C LEU A 23 -16.59 17.02 -18.42
N ALA A 24 -16.85 15.87 -17.77
CA ALA A 24 -18.20 15.47 -17.38
C ALA A 24 -18.79 16.35 -16.25
N SER A 25 -17.94 16.95 -15.41
CA SER A 25 -18.38 17.74 -14.25
C SER A 25 -18.58 19.24 -14.55
N SER A 26 -18.30 19.70 -15.77
CA SER A 26 -18.28 21.14 -16.11
C SER A 26 -19.28 21.60 -17.18
N MET A 27 -20.17 20.72 -17.66
CA MET A 27 -21.28 21.13 -18.54
C MET A 27 -22.55 21.48 -17.75
N VAL A 28 -22.53 22.60 -17.03
CA VAL A 28 -23.77 23.30 -16.68
C VAL A 28 -24.17 24.13 -17.90
N ILE A 29 -25.15 23.63 -18.66
CA ILE A 29 -25.83 24.42 -19.69
C ILE A 29 -26.59 25.54 -18.98
N ALA A 30 -26.06 26.76 -19.03
CA ALA A 30 -26.78 27.94 -18.59
C ALA A 30 -28.00 28.16 -19.50
N PRO A 31 -29.22 28.34 -18.96
CA PRO A 31 -30.36 28.72 -19.79
C PRO A 31 -30.18 30.16 -20.24
N ALA A 32 -30.22 30.38 -21.56
CA ALA A 32 -30.23 31.70 -22.15
C ALA A 32 -31.56 32.42 -21.82
N PHE A 33 -31.55 33.29 -20.82
CA PHE A 33 -32.60 34.28 -20.62
C PHE A 33 -32.19 35.60 -21.30
N GLY A 34 -32.84 35.89 -22.42
CA GLY A 34 -32.80 37.21 -23.04
C GLY A 34 -33.52 38.22 -22.16
N VAL A 35 -32.79 39.24 -21.70
CA VAL A 35 -33.37 40.38 -20.98
C VAL A 35 -33.79 41.43 -22.02
N SER A 36 -35.10 41.59 -22.21
CA SER A 36 -35.65 42.84 -22.74
C SER A 36 -35.78 43.83 -21.59
N ALA A 37 -35.17 45.01 -21.75
CA ALA A 37 -35.27 46.10 -20.80
C ALA A 37 -36.70 46.69 -20.80
N SER A 38 -37.31 46.79 -19.62
CA SER A 38 -38.32 47.82 -19.36
C SER A 38 -38.18 48.30 -17.92
N THR A 39 -38.14 49.62 -17.80
CA THR A 39 -38.11 50.43 -16.58
C THR A 39 -39.43 50.30 -15.81
N ILE A 40 -39.38 50.35 -14.47
CA ILE A 40 -40.31 51.12 -13.60
C ILE A 40 -39.80 51.14 -12.14
N SER A 41 -40.21 52.22 -11.48
CA SER A 41 -39.80 52.93 -10.27
C SER A 41 -39.80 52.24 -8.90
N THR A 42 -38.79 52.63 -8.11
CA THR A 42 -38.75 53.04 -6.69
C THR A 42 -39.87 52.64 -5.70
N GLY A 43 -39.45 52.14 -4.53
CA GLY A 43 -40.21 52.28 -3.28
C GLY A 43 -39.72 51.44 -2.09
N ASN A 44 -39.14 52.12 -1.09
CA ASN A 44 -39.06 51.80 0.35
C ASN A 44 -38.11 50.72 0.92
N THR A 45 -37.09 51.25 1.61
CA THR A 45 -36.64 50.98 3.00
C THR A 45 -37.28 49.83 3.79
N VAL A 46 -36.46 49.01 4.45
CA VAL A 46 -36.45 48.78 5.93
C VAL A 46 -35.37 47.76 6.36
N THR A 47 -34.59 48.19 7.37
CA THR A 47 -33.77 47.53 8.40
C THR A 47 -33.04 46.19 8.20
N SER A 48 -31.76 46.26 8.61
CA SER A 48 -30.85 45.21 9.04
C SER A 48 -31.38 44.28 10.14
N THR A 49 -31.22 42.97 9.95
CA THR A 49 -30.96 42.00 11.02
C THR A 49 -30.03 40.90 10.49
N SER A 50 -28.94 40.70 11.21
CA SER A 50 -27.94 39.65 11.07
C SER A 50 -28.53 38.26 11.37
N SER A 51 -28.42 37.34 10.43
CA SER A 51 -28.49 35.90 10.69
C SER A 51 -27.65 35.16 9.65
N THR A 52 -26.42 34.79 10.01
CA THR A 52 -25.60 33.83 9.27
C THR A 52 -26.18 32.43 9.47
N THR A 53 -27.14 32.04 8.63
CA THR A 53 -27.49 30.65 8.40
C THR A 53 -26.50 30.07 7.42
N GLN A 54 -25.53 29.30 7.92
CA GLN A 54 -24.63 28.49 7.12
C GLN A 54 -25.46 27.34 6.53
N ALA A 55 -25.90 27.50 5.28
CA ALA A 55 -26.56 26.44 4.54
C ALA A 55 -25.52 25.36 4.21
N ALA A 56 -25.67 24.19 4.81
CA ALA A 56 -24.95 22.99 4.42
C ALA A 56 -25.32 22.69 2.96
N VAL A 57 -24.36 22.88 2.05
CA VAL A 57 -24.50 22.45 0.66
C VAL A 57 -24.29 20.93 0.66
N SER A 58 -25.40 20.20 0.67
CA SER A 58 -25.42 18.77 0.42
C SER A 58 -24.99 18.54 -1.03
N LEU A 59 -23.70 18.25 -1.26
CA LEU A 59 -23.19 17.74 -2.52
C LEU A 59 -23.68 16.29 -2.66
N VAL A 60 -24.89 16.14 -3.18
CA VAL A 60 -25.34 14.85 -3.71
C VAL A 60 -24.49 14.61 -4.97
N SER A 61 -23.60 13.63 -4.94
CA SER A 61 -22.92 13.19 -6.15
C SER A 61 -23.97 12.57 -7.08
N ALA A 62 -24.32 13.31 -8.13
CA ALA A 62 -25.06 12.71 -9.24
C ALA A 62 -24.09 11.75 -9.93
N LYS A 63 -24.28 10.43 -9.73
CA LYS A 63 -23.59 9.40 -10.51
C LYS A 63 -24.01 9.62 -11.98
N ALA A 64 -23.13 10.19 -12.79
CA ALA A 64 -23.38 10.36 -14.21
C ALA A 64 -23.56 8.96 -14.80
N THR A 65 -24.77 8.65 -15.27
CA THR A 65 -25.03 7.46 -16.08
C THR A 65 -24.35 7.65 -17.42
N THR A 66 -23.08 7.29 -17.52
CA THR A 66 -22.38 7.06 -18.78
C THR A 66 -22.92 5.78 -19.38
N SER A 67 -23.80 5.91 -20.36
CA SER A 67 -24.27 4.78 -21.17
C SER A 67 -23.11 4.17 -21.95
N LEU A 68 -23.06 2.84 -22.00
CA LEU A 68 -22.13 2.08 -22.85
C LEU A 68 -22.25 2.53 -24.31
N VAL A 69 -21.14 3.00 -24.90
CA VAL A 69 -21.05 3.18 -26.35
C VAL A 69 -20.47 1.90 -26.91
N GLU A 70 -21.32 1.07 -27.51
CA GLU A 70 -20.89 -0.19 -28.10
C GLU A 70 -20.20 0.06 -29.46
N SER A 71 -19.05 -0.59 -29.66
CA SER A 71 -18.28 -0.55 -30.90
C SER A 71 -18.48 -1.86 -31.69
N SER A 72 -18.22 -1.82 -33.00
CA SER A 72 -18.20 -3.02 -33.87
C SER A 72 -16.91 -3.84 -33.75
N THR A 73 -15.88 -3.33 -33.06
CA THR A 73 -14.60 -4.02 -32.79
C THR A 73 -14.08 -3.62 -31.42
N VAL A 74 -13.24 -4.45 -30.79
CA VAL A 74 -12.61 -4.09 -29.50
C VAL A 74 -11.78 -2.81 -29.65
N SER A 75 -12.08 -1.80 -28.82
CA SER A 75 -11.31 -0.56 -28.73
C SER A 75 -10.60 -0.51 -27.39
N ILE A 76 -9.26 -0.56 -27.41
CA ILE A 76 -8.42 -0.42 -26.21
C ILE A 76 -8.52 1.02 -25.73
N LEU A 77 -8.89 1.17 -24.46
CA LEU A 77 -8.95 2.44 -23.75
C LEU A 77 -7.61 2.73 -23.07
N ASP A 78 -7.03 1.72 -22.42
CA ASP A 78 -5.71 1.82 -21.79
C ASP A 78 -4.99 0.48 -21.78
N SER A 79 -3.67 0.50 -21.71
CA SER A 79 -2.85 -0.69 -21.47
C SER A 79 -1.47 -0.30 -20.96
N GLU A 80 -1.03 -0.97 -19.91
CA GLU A 80 0.23 -0.68 -19.23
C GLU A 80 0.88 -1.95 -18.66
N GLY A 81 2.21 -1.98 -18.66
CA GLY A 81 2.99 -2.96 -17.91
C GLY A 81 3.45 -2.34 -16.58
N TRP A 82 3.42 -3.13 -15.51
CA TRP A 82 3.70 -2.70 -14.16
C TRP A 82 4.76 -3.59 -13.50
N LEU A 83 4.81 -3.61 -12.18
CA LEU A 83 5.57 -4.58 -11.39
C LEU A 83 4.89 -5.95 -11.50
N GLU A 84 5.56 -6.89 -12.16
CA GLU A 84 5.21 -8.31 -12.31
C GLU A 84 3.80 -8.57 -12.86
N SER A 85 3.24 -7.58 -13.53
CA SER A 85 1.88 -7.58 -14.04
C SER A 85 1.75 -6.68 -15.26
N ALA A 86 0.70 -6.89 -16.04
CA ALA A 86 0.30 -6.00 -17.12
C ALA A 86 -1.23 -5.97 -17.21
N ASN A 87 -1.81 -4.82 -17.55
CA ASN A 87 -3.25 -4.66 -17.65
C ASN A 87 -3.67 -4.09 -19.01
N VAL A 88 -4.94 -4.28 -19.33
CA VAL A 88 -5.62 -3.66 -20.48
C VAL A 88 -7.06 -3.35 -20.12
N GLU A 89 -7.53 -2.18 -20.53
CA GLU A 89 -8.92 -1.72 -20.43
C GLU A 89 -9.50 -1.54 -21.84
N TRP A 90 -10.75 -1.93 -22.09
CA TRP A 90 -11.39 -1.81 -23.41
C TRP A 90 -12.89 -1.52 -23.32
N SER A 91 -13.42 -0.92 -24.38
CA SER A 91 -14.86 -0.68 -24.53
C SER A 91 -15.62 -1.96 -24.88
N PRO A 92 -16.85 -2.16 -24.37
CA PRO A 92 -17.68 -3.28 -24.78
C PRO A 92 -17.97 -3.28 -26.29
N VAL A 93 -18.17 -4.49 -26.82
CA VAL A 93 -18.44 -4.75 -28.23
C VAL A 93 -19.90 -5.18 -28.38
N SER A 94 -20.62 -4.58 -29.33
CA SER A 94 -22.04 -4.88 -29.56
C SER A 94 -22.24 -6.36 -29.87
N GLY A 95 -23.11 -7.04 -29.12
CA GLY A 95 -23.41 -8.45 -29.32
C GLY A 95 -22.38 -9.43 -28.71
N ALA A 96 -21.30 -8.92 -28.10
CA ALA A 96 -20.41 -9.76 -27.32
C ALA A 96 -21.09 -10.17 -26.01
N THR A 97 -21.06 -11.47 -25.72
CA THR A 97 -21.48 -12.04 -24.43
C THR A 97 -20.31 -12.19 -23.46
N GLY A 98 -19.08 -12.03 -23.95
CA GLY A 98 -17.87 -12.25 -23.19
C GLY A 98 -16.59 -11.87 -23.93
N TYR A 99 -15.45 -12.21 -23.33
CA TYR A 99 -14.11 -12.01 -23.88
C TYR A 99 -13.17 -13.13 -23.45
N ASP A 100 -12.36 -13.61 -24.41
CA ASP A 100 -11.16 -14.40 -24.14
C ASP A 100 -9.95 -13.45 -24.20
N VAL A 101 -9.05 -13.57 -23.22
CA VAL A 101 -7.85 -12.72 -23.13
C VAL A 101 -6.60 -13.59 -23.06
N TYR A 102 -5.62 -13.26 -23.89
CA TYR A 102 -4.37 -14.00 -24.01
C TYR A 102 -3.17 -13.08 -23.87
N TYR A 103 -2.04 -13.61 -23.42
CA TYR A 103 -0.78 -12.88 -23.38
C TYR A 103 0.38 -13.72 -23.91
N LYS A 104 1.43 -13.04 -24.40
CA LYS A 104 2.72 -13.65 -24.72
C LYS A 104 3.84 -12.63 -24.56
N GLY A 105 5.08 -13.12 -24.50
CA GLY A 105 6.23 -12.24 -24.68
C GLY A 105 6.14 -11.54 -26.05
N ALA A 106 6.43 -10.24 -26.11
CA ALA A 106 6.18 -9.41 -27.29
C ALA A 106 6.83 -9.97 -28.56
N SER A 107 8.05 -10.51 -28.42
CA SER A 107 8.82 -11.11 -29.52
C SER A 107 8.57 -12.62 -29.73
N ALA A 108 7.71 -13.25 -28.93
CA ALA A 108 7.41 -14.68 -29.04
C ALA A 108 6.45 -14.96 -30.21
N SER A 109 6.45 -16.21 -30.69
CA SER A 109 5.50 -16.70 -31.69
C SER A 109 4.06 -16.59 -31.20
N ASP A 110 3.09 -16.42 -32.09
CA ASP A 110 1.66 -16.42 -31.75
C ASP A 110 1.20 -17.78 -31.19
N SER A 111 1.91 -18.87 -31.50
CA SER A 111 1.69 -20.17 -30.86
C SER A 111 2.01 -20.20 -29.36
N SER A 112 2.63 -19.14 -28.83
CA SER A 112 2.98 -18.99 -27.41
C SER A 112 1.96 -18.18 -26.61
N TYR A 113 0.85 -17.75 -27.22
CA TYR A 113 -0.25 -17.15 -26.47
C TYR A 113 -0.75 -18.10 -25.39
N LYS A 114 -0.85 -17.58 -24.18
CA LYS A 114 -1.47 -18.23 -23.03
C LYS A 114 -2.72 -17.45 -22.66
N GLN A 115 -3.83 -18.16 -22.49
CA GLN A 115 -5.05 -17.56 -21.97
C GLN A 115 -4.86 -17.24 -20.49
N ILE A 116 -5.45 -16.15 -20.03
CA ILE A 116 -5.53 -15.86 -18.60
C ILE A 116 -6.75 -16.56 -17.99
N ASP A 117 -6.73 -16.74 -16.68
CA ASP A 117 -7.90 -17.23 -15.95
C ASP A 117 -9.06 -16.24 -16.09
N ASN A 118 -10.28 -16.77 -16.25
CA ASN A 118 -11.47 -15.97 -16.50
C ASN A 118 -11.74 -14.93 -15.39
N ASP A 119 -11.41 -15.24 -14.14
CA ASP A 119 -11.54 -14.33 -12.98
C ASP A 119 -10.68 -13.05 -13.08
N LEU A 120 -9.64 -13.06 -13.93
CA LEU A 120 -8.80 -11.89 -14.18
C LEU A 120 -9.45 -10.91 -15.17
N ILE A 121 -10.56 -11.28 -15.80
CA ILE A 121 -11.38 -10.41 -16.66
C ILE A 121 -12.53 -9.85 -15.82
N ARG A 122 -12.68 -8.54 -15.81
CA ARG A 122 -13.63 -7.83 -14.94
C ARG A 122 -14.41 -6.79 -15.73
N LYS A 123 -15.69 -6.64 -15.40
CA LYS A 123 -16.57 -5.63 -15.97
C LYS A 123 -16.74 -4.47 -14.99
N TYR A 124 -16.59 -3.26 -15.51
CA TYR A 124 -16.89 -2.00 -14.85
C TYR A 124 -18.05 -1.30 -15.60
N PRO A 125 -18.59 -0.18 -15.08
CA PRO A 125 -19.80 0.43 -15.65
C PRO A 125 -19.63 0.84 -17.12
N SER A 126 -18.43 1.26 -17.52
CA SER A 126 -18.15 1.76 -18.88
C SER A 126 -17.13 0.95 -19.68
N TYR A 127 -16.46 -0.04 -19.09
CA TYR A 127 -15.36 -0.78 -19.72
C TYR A 127 -15.19 -2.17 -19.14
N PHE A 128 -14.40 -3.00 -19.83
CA PHE A 128 -13.82 -4.22 -19.29
C PHE A 128 -12.35 -4.02 -19.02
N ARG A 129 -11.81 -4.77 -18.06
CA ARG A 129 -10.41 -4.79 -17.70
C ARG A 129 -9.90 -6.22 -17.57
N ALA A 130 -8.66 -6.45 -17.94
CA ALA A 130 -7.94 -7.68 -17.65
C ALA A 130 -6.56 -7.40 -17.08
N ASP A 131 -6.13 -8.20 -16.10
CA ASP A 131 -4.80 -8.09 -15.47
C ASP A 131 -4.08 -9.43 -15.57
N VAL A 132 -2.95 -9.44 -16.27
CA VAL A 132 -2.05 -10.58 -16.34
C VAL A 132 -1.09 -10.47 -15.16
N LEU A 133 -1.17 -11.41 -14.21
CA LEU A 133 -0.37 -11.41 -12.99
C LEU A 133 0.69 -12.51 -12.98
N GLY A 134 1.79 -12.30 -12.25
CA GLY A 134 2.86 -13.28 -12.12
C GLY A 134 3.77 -13.34 -13.33
N LEU A 135 4.08 -12.17 -13.91
CA LEU A 135 4.97 -12.02 -15.05
C LEU A 135 6.40 -11.76 -14.58
N ALA A 136 7.36 -12.41 -15.23
CA ALA A 136 8.75 -11.99 -15.12
C ALA A 136 8.95 -10.60 -15.76
N ALA A 137 9.99 -9.88 -15.33
CA ALA A 137 10.38 -8.65 -15.99
C ALA A 137 10.66 -8.90 -17.49
N GLY A 138 10.11 -8.06 -18.36
CA GLY A 138 10.17 -8.29 -19.81
C GLY A 138 9.17 -7.45 -20.59
N ASN A 139 9.04 -7.77 -21.87
CA ASN A 139 8.11 -7.09 -22.77
C ASN A 139 7.03 -8.06 -23.21
N TYR A 140 5.77 -7.63 -23.13
CA TYR A 140 4.59 -8.47 -23.38
C TYR A 140 3.60 -7.78 -24.31
N VAL A 141 2.70 -8.57 -24.90
CA VAL A 141 1.49 -8.08 -25.56
C VAL A 141 0.29 -8.88 -25.07
N ILE A 142 -0.86 -8.21 -24.94
CA ILE A 142 -2.13 -8.81 -24.56
C ILE A 142 -3.06 -8.77 -25.77
N LYS A 143 -3.74 -9.88 -26.06
CA LYS A 143 -4.73 -10.04 -27.11
C LYS A 143 -6.11 -10.22 -26.47
N ILE A 144 -7.09 -9.46 -26.96
CA ILE A 144 -8.48 -9.51 -26.50
C ILE A 144 -9.35 -9.96 -27.66
N VAL A 145 -10.19 -10.97 -27.43
CA VAL A 145 -11.06 -11.56 -28.44
C VAL A 145 -12.49 -11.56 -27.91
N PRO A 146 -13.45 -10.87 -28.55
CA PRO A 146 -14.85 -10.95 -28.15
C PRO A 146 -15.39 -12.37 -28.30
N VAL A 147 -16.30 -12.75 -27.41
CA VAL A 147 -17.06 -14.00 -27.48
C VAL A 147 -18.50 -13.66 -27.81
N ALA A 148 -19.06 -14.30 -28.83
CA ALA A 148 -20.47 -14.22 -29.17
C ALA A 148 -20.98 -15.61 -29.61
N ASN A 149 -22.20 -15.97 -29.23
CA ASN A 149 -22.78 -17.29 -29.51
C ASN A 149 -21.88 -18.47 -29.07
N ASN A 150 -21.24 -18.33 -27.91
CA ASN A 150 -20.29 -19.30 -27.34
C ASN A 150 -19.08 -19.61 -28.24
N ALA A 151 -18.63 -18.65 -29.05
CA ALA A 151 -17.44 -18.77 -29.88
C ALA A 151 -16.67 -17.45 -29.95
N GLU A 152 -15.36 -17.54 -30.14
CA GLU A 152 -14.50 -16.37 -30.39
C GLU A 152 -14.83 -15.70 -31.74
N VAL A 153 -14.99 -14.37 -31.72
CA VAL A 153 -15.15 -13.52 -32.89
C VAL A 153 -13.79 -12.93 -33.27
N THR A 154 -12.91 -13.77 -33.82
CA THR A 154 -11.51 -13.42 -34.11
C THR A 154 -11.34 -12.25 -35.10
N SER A 155 -12.36 -11.95 -35.92
CA SER A 155 -12.37 -10.78 -36.81
C SER A 155 -12.43 -9.44 -36.06
N GLU A 156 -12.84 -9.46 -34.79
CA GLU A 156 -13.00 -8.28 -33.95
C GLU A 156 -11.95 -8.20 -32.83
N GLN A 157 -10.94 -9.09 -32.87
CA GLN A 157 -9.86 -9.12 -31.90
C GLN A 157 -8.98 -7.87 -31.98
N THR A 158 -8.30 -7.55 -30.88
CA THR A 158 -7.26 -6.52 -30.85
C THR A 158 -6.07 -6.96 -30.02
N ILE A 159 -4.91 -6.33 -30.25
CA ILE A 159 -3.67 -6.60 -29.52
C ILE A 159 -3.12 -5.27 -29.01
N THR A 160 -2.68 -5.25 -27.75
CA THR A 160 -2.06 -4.06 -27.16
C THR A 160 -0.77 -3.66 -27.87
N LYS A 161 -0.35 -2.42 -27.64
CA LYS A 161 1.07 -2.05 -27.78
C LYS A 161 1.94 -2.95 -26.90
N THR A 162 3.25 -2.96 -27.15
CA THR A 162 4.21 -3.63 -26.25
C THR A 162 4.15 -3.01 -24.85
N LEU A 163 3.95 -3.85 -23.84
CA LEU A 163 3.87 -3.51 -22.42
C LEU A 163 5.17 -3.90 -21.73
N SER A 164 5.79 -2.97 -21.02
CA SER A 164 7.06 -3.20 -20.31
C SER A 164 6.77 -3.54 -18.85
N VAL A 165 7.07 -4.77 -18.47
CA VAL A 165 6.90 -5.30 -17.12
C VAL A 165 8.23 -5.24 -16.39
N LYS A 166 8.20 -4.78 -15.14
CA LYS A 166 9.37 -4.71 -14.26
C LYS A 166 9.25 -5.74 -13.15
N ALA A 167 10.36 -6.07 -12.50
CA ALA A 167 10.33 -6.91 -11.30
C ALA A 167 9.96 -6.08 -10.08
N ASN A 168 9.33 -6.70 -9.08
CA ASN A 168 9.26 -6.12 -7.75
C ASN A 168 10.67 -6.07 -7.13
N THR A 169 10.93 -5.06 -6.31
CA THR A 169 12.21 -4.89 -5.62
C THR A 169 12.31 -5.84 -4.42
N ARG A 170 12.89 -7.02 -4.63
CA ARG A 170 13.14 -8.03 -3.57
C ARG A 170 14.41 -7.71 -2.79
N GLU A 171 14.37 -6.61 -2.04
CA GLU A 171 15.43 -6.17 -1.12
C GLU A 171 14.91 -6.18 0.32
N GLY A 172 15.81 -6.28 1.30
CA GLY A 172 15.42 -6.32 2.71
C GLY A 172 15.76 -7.64 3.41
N PHE A 173 15.59 -7.65 4.73
CA PHE A 173 15.91 -8.81 5.54
C PHE A 173 15.08 -10.05 5.20
N ALA A 174 13.84 -9.89 4.71
CA ALA A 174 13.03 -11.01 4.22
C ALA A 174 13.67 -11.77 3.04
N PHE A 175 14.66 -11.19 2.36
CA PHE A 175 15.41 -11.79 1.25
C PHE A 175 16.88 -12.02 1.57
N SER A 176 17.28 -11.83 2.83
CA SER A 176 18.66 -12.06 3.24
C SER A 176 19.03 -13.52 3.05
N SER A 177 20.25 -13.79 2.55
CA SER A 177 20.78 -15.15 2.51
C SER A 177 21.00 -15.77 3.90
N ALA A 178 20.98 -14.94 4.95
CA ALA A 178 21.04 -15.40 6.34
C ALA A 178 19.66 -15.76 6.91
N SER A 179 18.58 -15.38 6.23
CA SER A 179 17.21 -15.63 6.71
C SER A 179 16.84 -17.11 6.57
N PRO A 180 16.00 -17.67 7.48
CA PRO A 180 15.63 -19.09 7.47
C PRO A 180 15.01 -19.58 6.16
N MET A 181 14.16 -18.77 5.53
CA MET A 181 13.48 -19.14 4.28
C MET A 181 14.20 -18.67 3.02
N GLY A 182 15.15 -17.73 3.14
CA GLY A 182 15.89 -17.16 2.01
C GLY A 182 15.08 -16.27 1.06
N THR A 183 13.76 -16.15 1.27
CA THR A 183 12.85 -15.32 0.48
C THR A 183 11.56 -15.04 1.26
N GLY A 184 10.95 -13.89 0.98
CA GLY A 184 9.59 -13.52 1.39
C GLY A 184 8.59 -13.50 0.23
N SER A 185 8.87 -14.18 -0.89
CA SER A 185 8.03 -14.16 -2.11
C SER A 185 6.77 -15.03 -2.03
N GLY A 186 6.44 -15.58 -0.86
CA GLY A 186 5.20 -16.33 -0.64
C GLY A 186 5.00 -17.47 -1.63
N GLY A 187 3.93 -17.37 -2.43
CA GLY A 187 3.54 -18.34 -3.46
C GLY A 187 4.27 -18.20 -4.81
N TYR A 188 5.13 -17.19 -4.96
CA TYR A 188 5.83 -16.83 -6.19
C TYR A 188 7.31 -17.24 -6.18
N ASN A 189 7.89 -17.35 -7.37
CA ASN A 189 9.34 -17.42 -7.55
C ASN A 189 9.96 -16.02 -7.40
N ASN A 190 11.28 -15.97 -7.13
CA ASN A 190 12.01 -14.71 -6.97
C ASN A 190 12.12 -13.86 -8.25
N ASP A 191 11.66 -14.36 -9.40
CA ASP A 191 11.56 -13.61 -10.66
C ASP A 191 10.15 -13.04 -10.91
N GLY A 192 9.21 -13.25 -9.98
CA GLY A 192 7.82 -12.82 -10.10
C GLY A 192 6.88 -13.82 -10.74
N THR A 193 7.39 -14.95 -11.26
CA THR A 193 6.53 -15.97 -11.86
C THR A 193 5.87 -16.86 -10.82
N ILE A 194 4.68 -17.40 -11.13
CA ILE A 194 3.97 -18.32 -10.26
C ILE A 194 4.80 -19.61 -10.07
N ALA A 195 4.93 -20.09 -8.82
CA ALA A 195 5.59 -21.37 -8.55
C ALA A 195 4.85 -22.53 -9.23
N SER A 196 5.58 -23.50 -9.77
CA SER A 196 5.02 -24.53 -10.69
C SER A 196 3.94 -25.43 -10.09
N ASN A 197 3.89 -25.55 -8.76
CA ASN A 197 2.88 -26.32 -8.02
C ASN A 197 1.97 -25.43 -7.16
N ALA A 198 1.92 -24.13 -7.43
CA ALA A 198 1.08 -23.22 -6.67
C ALA A 198 -0.41 -23.52 -6.87
N GLN A 199 -1.17 -23.46 -5.77
CA GLN A 199 -2.62 -23.31 -5.82
C GLN A 199 -2.94 -21.82 -5.95
N VAL A 200 -3.80 -21.45 -6.90
CA VAL A 200 -4.27 -20.07 -7.08
C VAL A 200 -5.77 -20.03 -6.80
N LEU A 201 -6.18 -19.15 -5.88
CA LEU A 201 -7.57 -18.94 -5.50
C LEU A 201 -7.99 -17.52 -5.87
N TYR A 202 -9.16 -17.39 -6.51
CA TYR A 202 -9.79 -16.10 -6.80
C TYR A 202 -10.93 -15.85 -5.81
N VAL A 203 -10.83 -14.76 -5.06
CA VAL A 203 -11.71 -14.46 -3.93
C VAL A 203 -12.45 -13.15 -4.16
N THR A 204 -13.78 -13.22 -4.10
CA THR A 204 -14.71 -12.09 -4.22
C THR A 204 -15.64 -12.07 -3.00
N SER A 205 -16.43 -10.99 -2.85
CA SER A 205 -17.51 -10.92 -1.85
C SER A 205 -18.47 -12.10 -1.94
N ASP A 206 -18.73 -12.58 -3.17
CA ASP A 206 -19.75 -13.59 -3.45
C ASP A 206 -19.27 -15.01 -3.12
N ASN A 207 -17.96 -15.27 -3.24
CA ASN A 207 -17.42 -16.62 -3.15
C ASN A 207 -16.51 -16.87 -1.94
N VAL A 208 -16.17 -15.85 -1.15
CA VAL A 208 -15.20 -15.98 -0.04
C VAL A 208 -15.51 -17.11 0.94
N ASN A 209 -16.78 -17.46 1.11
CA ASN A 209 -17.23 -18.56 1.97
C ASN A 209 -17.42 -19.90 1.25
N THR A 210 -17.28 -19.96 -0.08
CA THR A 210 -17.62 -21.12 -0.90
C THR A 210 -16.50 -21.61 -1.81
N ILE A 211 -15.42 -20.84 -2.00
CA ILE A 211 -14.22 -21.32 -2.71
C ILE A 211 -13.69 -22.61 -2.07
N THR A 212 -13.07 -23.47 -2.86
CA THR A 212 -12.54 -24.75 -2.38
C THR A 212 -11.07 -24.91 -2.69
N ALA A 213 -10.31 -25.51 -1.78
CA ALA A 213 -8.94 -25.92 -2.00
C ALA A 213 -8.65 -27.22 -1.25
N ASP A 214 -7.79 -28.07 -1.84
CA ASP A 214 -7.26 -29.24 -1.14
C ASP A 214 -6.09 -28.82 -0.26
N VAL A 215 -6.17 -29.13 1.03
CA VAL A 215 -5.12 -28.84 2.02
C VAL A 215 -4.53 -30.13 2.57
N ILE A 216 -3.20 -30.22 2.68
CA ILE A 216 -2.51 -31.30 3.38
C ILE A 216 -2.66 -31.09 4.90
N THR A 217 -3.39 -31.99 5.57
CA THR A 217 -3.80 -31.81 6.98
C THR A 217 -3.04 -32.67 7.98
N ASN A 218 -2.10 -33.50 7.53
CA ASN A 218 -1.23 -34.30 8.41
C ASN A 218 0.13 -34.62 7.79
N SER A 219 1.05 -35.12 8.61
CA SER A 219 2.41 -35.50 8.21
C SER A 219 2.50 -36.67 7.21
N LYS A 220 1.40 -37.39 6.96
CA LYS A 220 1.32 -38.46 5.96
C LYS A 220 0.90 -37.96 4.57
N GLY A 221 0.63 -36.65 4.43
CA GLY A 221 0.22 -36.08 3.16
C GLY A 221 -1.28 -36.22 2.84
N THR A 222 -2.13 -36.51 3.84
CA THR A 222 -3.59 -36.59 3.60
C THR A 222 -4.13 -35.24 3.14
N LYS A 223 -4.80 -35.24 1.98
CA LYS A 223 -5.50 -34.06 1.46
C LYS A 223 -6.94 -34.01 1.99
N THR A 224 -7.39 -32.82 2.35
CA THR A 224 -8.77 -32.52 2.74
C THR A 224 -9.26 -31.36 1.89
N THR A 225 -10.35 -31.56 1.15
CA THR A 225 -11.02 -30.48 0.44
C THR A 225 -11.71 -29.58 1.47
N CYS A 226 -11.29 -28.33 1.53
CA CYS A 226 -11.78 -27.31 2.44
C CYS A 226 -12.73 -26.36 1.70
N THR A 227 -13.62 -25.66 2.41
CA THR A 227 -14.59 -24.75 1.80
C THR A 227 -14.63 -23.42 2.54
N GLY A 228 -14.44 -22.33 1.81
CA GLY A 228 -14.29 -20.97 2.31
C GLY A 228 -12.84 -20.64 2.68
N LEU A 229 -12.47 -19.37 2.48
CA LEU A 229 -11.10 -18.89 2.68
C LEU A 229 -10.59 -19.14 4.11
N VAL A 230 -11.43 -18.87 5.11
CA VAL A 230 -11.07 -19.06 6.52
C VAL A 230 -10.82 -20.53 6.86
N ASP A 231 -11.63 -21.46 6.37
CA ASP A 231 -11.42 -22.89 6.61
C ASP A 231 -10.13 -23.38 5.94
N ILE A 232 -9.89 -22.98 4.69
CA ILE A 232 -8.64 -23.29 3.97
C ILE A 232 -7.42 -22.87 4.79
N LEU A 233 -7.36 -21.62 5.24
CA LEU A 233 -6.26 -21.11 6.05
C LEU A 233 -6.16 -21.81 7.42
N ALA A 234 -7.30 -22.04 8.09
CA ALA A 234 -7.35 -22.74 9.37
C ALA A 234 -6.84 -24.19 9.28
N LYS A 235 -6.99 -24.86 8.13
CA LYS A 235 -6.47 -26.22 7.91
C LYS A 235 -4.97 -26.23 7.61
N ARG A 236 -4.41 -25.11 7.13
CA ARG A 236 -2.96 -24.95 6.91
C ARG A 236 -2.18 -24.66 8.19
N GLN A 237 -2.83 -24.21 9.27
CA GLN A 237 -2.19 -23.71 10.50
C GLN A 237 -1.28 -24.66 11.29
N LYS A 238 -1.18 -25.92 10.87
CA LYS A 238 -0.26 -26.90 11.47
C LYS A 238 1.03 -27.07 10.68
N GLY A 239 1.23 -26.30 9.61
CA GLY A 239 2.46 -26.32 8.81
C GLY A 239 2.68 -27.60 7.99
N TYR A 240 1.67 -28.48 7.90
CA TYR A 240 1.77 -29.72 7.11
C TYR A 240 1.72 -29.45 5.61
N ASP A 241 0.91 -28.48 5.18
CA ASP A 241 0.85 -28.07 3.79
C ASP A 241 1.84 -26.94 3.52
N LYS A 242 2.84 -27.24 2.70
CA LYS A 242 3.85 -26.30 2.23
C LYS A 242 3.73 -26.00 0.73
N THR A 243 2.68 -26.50 0.09
CA THR A 243 2.36 -26.17 -1.30
C THR A 243 2.18 -24.66 -1.41
N PRO A 244 2.86 -23.98 -2.33
CA PRO A 244 2.65 -22.54 -2.55
C PRO A 244 1.16 -22.24 -2.74
N LEU A 245 0.65 -21.21 -2.07
CA LEU A 245 -0.74 -20.77 -2.16
C LEU A 245 -0.78 -19.29 -2.49
N ILE A 246 -1.47 -18.92 -3.56
CA ILE A 246 -1.71 -17.54 -3.97
C ILE A 246 -3.21 -17.27 -3.84
N ILE A 247 -3.58 -16.28 -3.04
CA ILE A 247 -4.94 -15.84 -2.81
C ILE A 247 -5.08 -14.46 -3.46
N ARG A 248 -5.87 -14.39 -4.54
CA ARG A 248 -6.15 -13.19 -5.32
C ARG A 248 -7.51 -12.61 -4.95
N MET A 249 -7.49 -11.52 -4.20
CA MET A 249 -8.67 -10.74 -3.84
C MET A 249 -9.09 -9.87 -5.02
N ILE A 250 -10.37 -9.90 -5.38
CA ILE A 250 -10.94 -9.11 -6.48
C ILE A 250 -12.09 -8.26 -5.95
N GLY A 251 -12.00 -6.95 -6.17
CA GLY A 251 -13.00 -5.98 -5.71
C GLY A 251 -13.00 -5.79 -4.20
N GLU A 252 -14.09 -5.22 -3.70
CA GLU A 252 -14.29 -4.93 -2.29
C GLU A 252 -14.85 -6.16 -1.55
N VAL A 253 -14.17 -6.62 -0.50
CA VAL A 253 -14.67 -7.65 0.41
C VAL A 253 -14.85 -7.07 1.80
N LYS A 254 -16.10 -7.01 2.26
CA LYS A 254 -16.47 -6.43 3.55
C LYS A 254 -16.39 -7.47 4.65
N ALA A 255 -16.22 -7.00 5.89
CA ALA A 255 -16.29 -7.85 7.07
C ALA A 255 -17.63 -8.60 7.17
N SER A 256 -18.71 -8.04 6.62
CA SER A 256 -20.03 -8.68 6.54
C SER A 256 -20.08 -9.85 5.55
N ASP A 257 -19.14 -9.93 4.61
CA ASP A 257 -19.14 -10.90 3.53
C ASP A 257 -18.36 -12.17 3.94
N ILE A 258 -17.42 -12.06 4.88
CA ILE A 258 -16.53 -13.16 5.29
C ILE A 258 -16.90 -13.74 6.65
N ASN A 259 -17.17 -15.05 6.69
CA ASN A 259 -17.43 -15.77 7.94
C ASN A 259 -16.14 -16.26 8.59
N GLY A 260 -16.07 -16.21 9.92
CA GLY A 260 -14.99 -16.86 10.68
C GLY A 260 -13.72 -16.03 10.86
N LEU A 261 -13.76 -14.71 10.62
CA LEU A 261 -12.77 -13.78 11.18
C LEU A 261 -12.62 -14.02 12.68
N ASN A 262 -11.42 -13.80 13.23
CA ASN A 262 -11.22 -13.98 14.66
C ASN A 262 -11.99 -12.91 15.48
N SER A 263 -11.97 -13.03 16.81
CA SER A 263 -12.72 -12.12 17.70
C SER A 263 -12.32 -10.65 17.61
N SER A 264 -11.14 -10.36 17.06
CA SER A 264 -10.65 -9.00 16.81
C SER A 264 -10.85 -8.58 15.34
N GLY A 265 -11.58 -9.36 14.55
CA GLY A 265 -11.89 -9.04 13.16
C GLY A 265 -10.74 -9.25 12.17
N TYR A 266 -9.82 -10.17 12.45
CA TYR A 266 -8.73 -10.50 11.53
C TYR A 266 -8.97 -11.77 10.72
N LEU A 267 -8.55 -11.73 9.45
CA LEU A 267 -8.20 -12.92 8.69
C LEU A 267 -6.82 -13.41 9.15
N GLN A 268 -6.68 -14.70 9.44
CA GLN A 268 -5.45 -15.25 10.01
C GLN A 268 -4.62 -16.02 8.96
N LEU A 269 -3.44 -15.49 8.62
CA LEU A 269 -2.34 -16.22 7.98
C LEU A 269 -1.51 -16.87 9.08
N LYS A 270 -2.03 -17.97 9.63
CA LYS A 270 -1.47 -18.60 10.82
C LYS A 270 -0.82 -19.94 10.50
N GLY A 271 0.36 -20.23 11.06
CA GLY A 271 0.98 -21.56 11.01
C GLY A 271 1.31 -22.04 9.60
N CYS A 272 1.39 -21.11 8.63
CA CYS A 272 1.36 -21.41 7.21
C CYS A 272 2.71 -21.13 6.53
N TYR A 273 2.95 -21.83 5.42
CA TYR A 273 4.14 -21.69 4.59
C TYR A 273 3.77 -21.27 3.17
N ASN A 274 4.61 -20.43 2.56
CA ASN A 274 4.57 -20.08 1.13
C ASN A 274 3.21 -19.52 0.69
N VAL A 275 2.68 -18.53 1.41
CA VAL A 275 1.36 -17.94 1.13
C VAL A 275 1.52 -16.52 0.61
N THR A 276 0.89 -16.20 -0.50
CA THR A 276 0.68 -14.82 -0.96
C THR A 276 -0.79 -14.46 -0.81
N LEU A 277 -1.08 -13.34 -0.16
CA LEU A 277 -2.37 -12.66 -0.22
C LEU A 277 -2.19 -11.39 -1.04
N GLU A 278 -2.77 -11.35 -2.23
CA GLU A 278 -2.64 -10.23 -3.15
C GLU A 278 -3.98 -9.70 -3.65
N GLY A 279 -4.06 -8.40 -3.93
CA GLY A 279 -5.18 -7.83 -4.67
C GLY A 279 -4.97 -7.86 -6.18
N VAL A 280 -6.06 -7.93 -6.94
CA VAL A 280 -6.08 -7.83 -8.41
C VAL A 280 -6.55 -6.44 -8.83
N GLY A 281 -5.78 -5.75 -9.68
CA GLY A 281 -6.13 -4.41 -10.17
C GLY A 281 -6.11 -3.31 -9.11
N GLU A 282 -6.86 -2.26 -9.39
CA GLU A 282 -6.84 -0.99 -8.65
C GLU A 282 -7.81 -0.95 -7.45
N ASP A 283 -8.73 -1.90 -7.34
CA ASP A 283 -9.93 -1.83 -6.49
C ASP A 283 -10.10 -3.00 -5.50
N ALA A 284 -9.08 -3.86 -5.38
CA ALA A 284 -9.06 -4.93 -4.38
C ALA A 284 -8.97 -4.34 -2.97
N THR A 285 -10.01 -4.55 -2.15
CA THR A 285 -10.14 -3.87 -0.85
C THR A 285 -10.57 -4.82 0.26
N VAL A 286 -9.82 -4.74 1.36
CA VAL A 286 -10.11 -5.30 2.68
C VAL A 286 -10.86 -4.23 3.47
N TYR A 287 -12.18 -4.40 3.67
CA TYR A 287 -13.04 -3.35 4.23
C TYR A 287 -13.71 -3.77 5.54
N GLY A 288 -13.32 -3.14 6.65
CA GLY A 288 -13.89 -3.41 7.98
C GLY A 288 -13.25 -4.56 8.75
N TRP A 289 -12.17 -5.15 8.23
CA TRP A 289 -11.41 -6.25 8.85
C TRP A 289 -9.91 -6.05 8.60
N GLY A 290 -9.06 -6.78 9.33
CA GLY A 290 -7.60 -6.68 9.23
C GLY A 290 -6.93 -8.02 8.89
N ILE A 291 -5.61 -8.01 8.74
CA ILE A 291 -4.81 -9.21 8.47
C ILE A 291 -3.91 -9.51 9.67
N LEU A 292 -3.95 -10.74 10.18
CA LEU A 292 -3.07 -11.22 11.24
C LEU A 292 -2.16 -12.32 10.68
N VAL A 293 -0.85 -12.09 10.73
CA VAL A 293 0.19 -13.06 10.37
C VAL A 293 0.81 -13.59 11.66
N ARG A 294 0.77 -14.92 11.85
CA ARG A 294 1.20 -15.55 13.10
C ARG A 294 1.83 -16.91 12.84
N ASP A 295 3.00 -17.18 13.42
CA ASP A 295 3.69 -18.48 13.27
C ASP A 295 3.81 -18.86 11.78
N ALA A 296 4.14 -17.87 10.93
CA ALA A 296 4.10 -18.01 9.48
C ALA A 296 5.50 -17.81 8.88
N HIS A 297 5.78 -18.55 7.81
CA HIS A 297 7.11 -18.56 7.18
C HIS A 297 7.02 -18.40 5.67
N ASN A 298 7.73 -17.42 5.11
CA ASN A 298 7.64 -17.04 3.69
C ASN A 298 6.19 -16.66 3.30
N VAL A 299 5.79 -15.44 3.68
CA VAL A 299 4.47 -14.88 3.38
C VAL A 299 4.60 -13.51 2.71
N GLU A 300 3.76 -13.27 1.71
CA GLU A 300 3.67 -12.02 0.96
C GLU A 300 2.26 -11.43 1.09
N VAL A 301 2.15 -10.14 1.40
CA VAL A 301 0.88 -9.39 1.46
C VAL A 301 1.00 -8.14 0.60
N ARG A 302 0.23 -8.06 -0.50
CA ARG A 302 0.41 -6.98 -1.49
C ARG A 302 -0.80 -6.50 -2.25
N ASN A 303 -0.71 -5.29 -2.79
CA ASN A 303 -1.70 -4.71 -3.71
C ASN A 303 -3.12 -4.66 -3.13
N LEU A 304 -3.26 -4.39 -1.84
CA LEU A 304 -4.55 -4.26 -1.15
C LEU A 304 -4.80 -2.82 -0.70
N GLY A 305 -6.06 -2.39 -0.80
CA GLY A 305 -6.57 -1.26 -0.04
C GLY A 305 -7.11 -1.77 1.29
N ILE A 306 -6.66 -1.23 2.42
CA ILE A 306 -7.05 -1.70 3.75
C ILE A 306 -7.74 -0.55 4.49
N MET A 307 -9.03 -0.71 4.76
CA MET A 307 -9.90 0.36 5.25
C MET A 307 -10.72 -0.10 6.46
N LEU A 308 -10.88 0.79 7.44
CA LEU A 308 -11.77 0.62 8.59
C LEU A 308 -11.52 -0.66 9.39
N PHE A 309 -10.28 -1.15 9.39
CA PHE A 309 -9.88 -2.29 10.21
C PHE A 309 -10.13 -1.99 11.70
N PRO A 310 -10.57 -2.98 12.50
CA PRO A 310 -11.06 -2.76 13.86
C PRO A 310 -9.98 -2.51 14.92
N ASP A 311 -8.75 -2.93 14.67
CA ASP A 311 -7.61 -2.83 15.59
C ASP A 311 -6.36 -2.43 14.78
N ASP A 312 -5.56 -3.40 14.32
CA ASP A 312 -4.48 -3.19 13.36
C ASP A 312 -4.94 -3.46 11.92
N GLY A 313 -4.33 -2.78 10.93
CA GLY A 313 -4.58 -3.06 9.51
C GLY A 313 -3.90 -4.36 9.07
N ILE A 314 -2.60 -4.43 9.30
CA ILE A 314 -1.78 -5.62 9.19
C ILE A 314 -1.01 -5.79 10.49
N SER A 315 -1.16 -6.93 11.14
CA SER A 315 -0.46 -7.25 12.38
C SER A 315 0.35 -8.51 12.18
N LEU A 316 1.64 -8.44 12.46
CA LEU A 316 2.49 -9.61 12.64
C LEU A 316 2.65 -9.84 14.13
N ASP A 317 2.24 -11.02 14.60
CA ASP A 317 2.53 -11.43 15.97
C ASP A 317 3.01 -12.88 16.06
N THR A 318 4.02 -13.09 16.89
CA THR A 318 4.52 -14.41 17.29
C THR A 318 5.15 -15.25 16.18
N ASP A 319 6.46 -15.43 16.23
CA ASP A 319 7.23 -16.45 15.52
C ASP A 319 7.06 -16.40 13.99
N ASN A 320 6.97 -15.19 13.43
CA ASN A 320 6.96 -15.02 11.98
C ASN A 320 8.38 -14.86 11.44
N GLU A 321 8.63 -15.47 10.29
CA GLU A 321 9.91 -15.40 9.59
C GLU A 321 9.70 -15.12 8.10
N ASN A 322 10.52 -14.24 7.52
CA ASN A 322 10.52 -13.98 6.08
C ASN A 322 9.16 -13.50 5.56
N ILE A 323 8.69 -12.36 6.07
CA ILE A 323 7.42 -11.76 5.65
C ILE A 323 7.68 -10.51 4.82
N TRP A 324 6.98 -10.40 3.70
CA TRP A 324 7.03 -9.24 2.81
C TRP A 324 5.68 -8.57 2.70
N ILE A 325 5.59 -7.32 3.17
CA ILE A 325 4.37 -6.51 3.14
C ILE A 325 4.64 -5.35 2.19
N HIS A 326 4.02 -5.33 1.02
CA HIS A 326 4.35 -4.32 0.03
C HIS A 326 3.25 -3.88 -0.92
N ASN A 327 3.36 -2.66 -1.47
CA ASN A 327 2.39 -2.13 -2.44
C ASN A 327 0.95 -2.11 -1.92
N ASN A 328 0.74 -1.85 -0.63
CA ASN A 328 -0.60 -1.71 -0.05
C ASN A 328 -0.93 -0.24 0.21
N ASP A 329 -2.19 0.15 0.00
CA ASP A 329 -2.75 1.39 0.53
C ASP A 329 -3.38 1.10 1.88
N ILE A 330 -2.86 1.71 2.95
CA ILE A 330 -3.37 1.53 4.31
C ILE A 330 -3.99 2.84 4.76
N PHE A 331 -5.32 2.84 4.87
CA PHE A 331 -6.13 4.00 5.23
C PHE A 331 -6.46 3.99 6.73
N TYR A 332 -7.35 4.88 7.18
CA TYR A 332 -7.82 4.87 8.56
C TYR A 332 -8.44 3.54 8.98
N GLY A 333 -8.12 3.11 10.19
CA GLY A 333 -8.86 2.09 10.92
C GLY A 333 -10.17 2.64 11.49
N ALA A 334 -10.97 1.74 12.05
CA ALA A 334 -12.11 2.12 12.88
C ALA A 334 -11.59 2.78 14.18
N ALA A 335 -12.36 3.73 14.72
CA ALA A 335 -11.98 4.39 15.95
C ALA A 335 -11.92 3.38 17.12
N GLY A 336 -10.75 3.30 17.77
CA GLY A 336 -10.55 2.49 18.97
C GLY A 336 -11.11 3.15 20.24
N SER A 337 -10.83 2.54 21.40
CA SER A 337 -11.31 3.08 22.68
C SER A 337 -10.45 4.22 23.22
N ASP A 338 -9.18 4.28 22.82
CA ASP A 338 -8.24 5.27 23.31
C ASP A 338 -8.29 6.55 22.47
N ALA A 339 -7.99 7.70 23.10
CA ALA A 339 -8.09 9.01 22.45
C ALA A 339 -7.14 9.16 21.25
N ASP A 340 -6.03 8.43 21.23
CA ASP A 340 -5.06 8.40 20.13
C ASP A 340 -5.41 7.35 19.05
N GLN A 341 -6.55 6.66 19.17
CA GLN A 341 -7.03 5.65 18.23
C GLN A 341 -8.17 6.16 17.33
N VAL A 342 -8.37 7.48 17.22
CA VAL A 342 -9.41 8.07 16.37
C VAL A 342 -9.20 7.79 14.87
N LYS A 343 -7.96 7.52 14.46
CA LYS A 343 -7.54 7.13 13.09
C LYS A 343 -7.33 5.59 12.95
N GLY A 344 -7.65 4.79 13.98
CA GLY A 344 -7.26 3.37 14.11
C GLY A 344 -6.13 3.15 15.13
N ASP A 345 -5.82 1.88 15.46
CA ASP A 345 -4.59 1.56 16.21
C ASP A 345 -3.37 1.47 15.26
N GLY A 346 -2.70 0.32 15.11
CA GLY A 346 -1.53 0.20 14.23
C GLY A 346 -1.90 -0.04 12.77
N SER A 347 -1.33 0.73 11.83
CA SER A 347 -1.55 0.46 10.40
C SER A 347 -0.85 -0.83 9.96
N CYS A 348 0.44 -0.98 10.27
CA CYS A 348 1.23 -2.17 9.99
C CYS A 348 2.22 -2.45 11.13
N ASP A 349 1.83 -3.25 12.11
CA ASP A 349 2.67 -3.54 13.27
C ASP A 349 3.45 -4.85 13.13
N ILE A 350 4.70 -4.84 13.59
CA ILE A 350 5.65 -5.95 13.55
C ILE A 350 6.02 -6.32 14.99
N LYS A 351 5.54 -7.47 15.49
CA LYS A 351 5.71 -7.92 16.89
C LYS A 351 6.22 -9.36 16.88
N LEU A 352 7.25 -9.70 17.68
CA LEU A 352 7.76 -11.07 17.81
C LEU A 352 8.01 -11.75 16.46
N SER A 353 8.67 -11.04 15.54
CA SER A 353 8.83 -11.44 14.13
C SER A 353 10.21 -11.04 13.63
N ASP A 354 10.86 -11.90 12.85
CA ASP A 354 12.23 -11.71 12.36
C ASP A 354 12.30 -11.83 10.83
N TYR A 355 13.32 -11.22 10.23
CA TYR A 355 13.52 -11.15 8.77
C TYR A 355 12.29 -10.61 8.02
N ILE A 356 11.90 -9.38 8.35
CA ILE A 356 10.71 -8.74 7.78
C ILE A 356 11.09 -7.63 6.81
N THR A 357 10.36 -7.49 5.71
CA THR A 357 10.45 -6.35 4.79
C THR A 357 9.09 -5.69 4.64
N VAL A 358 9.03 -4.39 4.90
CA VAL A 358 7.87 -3.53 4.65
C VAL A 358 8.28 -2.52 3.57
N SER A 359 7.70 -2.61 2.37
CA SER A 359 8.14 -1.73 1.29
C SER A 359 7.07 -1.26 0.32
N TYR A 360 7.25 -0.09 -0.29
CA TYR A 360 6.27 0.45 -1.24
C TYR A 360 4.83 0.49 -0.70
N ASN A 361 4.61 0.57 0.61
CA ASN A 361 3.26 0.79 1.14
C ASN A 361 2.99 2.29 1.22
N HIS A 362 1.74 2.68 0.99
CA HIS A 362 1.25 4.03 1.18
C HIS A 362 0.39 4.09 2.44
N PHE A 363 0.91 4.75 3.46
CA PHE A 363 0.21 5.00 4.71
C PHE A 363 -0.50 6.35 4.58
N HIS A 364 -1.83 6.32 4.40
CA HIS A 364 -2.67 7.51 4.25
C HIS A 364 -3.06 8.05 5.62
N ASP A 365 -2.41 9.14 6.03
CA ASP A 365 -2.71 9.88 7.26
C ASP A 365 -2.83 8.97 8.49
N SER A 366 -1.93 7.98 8.62
CA SER A 366 -1.99 7.01 9.71
C SER A 366 -1.65 7.67 11.05
N GLY A 367 -2.51 7.51 12.07
CA GLY A 367 -2.20 8.00 13.42
C GLY A 367 -1.00 7.26 14.06
N LYS A 368 -0.93 5.95 13.85
CA LYS A 368 0.15 5.08 14.34
C LYS A 368 0.54 4.12 13.22
N SER A 369 1.57 4.46 12.46
CA SER A 369 1.91 3.73 11.23
C SER A 369 2.46 2.34 11.50
N SER A 370 3.55 2.21 12.27
CA SER A 370 4.19 0.92 12.52
C SER A 370 4.92 0.84 13.87
N LEU A 371 4.35 0.08 14.80
CA LEU A 371 5.09 -0.44 15.95
C LEU A 371 6.02 -1.57 15.49
N CYS A 372 7.32 -1.43 15.76
CA CYS A 372 8.35 -2.40 15.40
C CYS A 372 8.99 -2.92 16.70
N GLY A 373 8.46 -4.02 17.20
CA GLY A 373 8.77 -4.58 18.51
C GLY A 373 7.82 -4.03 19.60
N MET A 374 7.25 -4.95 20.37
CA MET A 374 6.34 -4.66 21.48
C MET A 374 6.86 -5.29 22.78
N SER A 375 6.76 -6.61 22.87
CA SER A 375 7.18 -7.40 24.04
C SER A 375 8.48 -8.18 23.78
N ASP A 376 9.10 -7.94 22.64
CA ASP A 376 10.36 -8.53 22.19
C ASP A 376 11.47 -8.32 23.23
N THR A 377 12.20 -9.39 23.50
CA THR A 377 13.37 -9.42 24.40
C THR A 377 14.65 -9.79 23.67
N GLU A 378 14.55 -10.48 22.53
CA GLU A 378 15.68 -10.85 21.67
C GLU A 378 15.76 -9.89 20.47
N ASP A 379 16.93 -9.85 19.83
CA ASP A 379 17.15 -9.09 18.60
C ASP A 379 16.36 -9.70 17.43
N PHE A 380 15.94 -8.85 16.49
CA PHE A 380 15.17 -9.20 15.30
C PHE A 380 15.43 -8.17 14.19
N HIS A 381 15.18 -8.54 12.94
CA HIS A 381 15.63 -7.81 11.76
C HIS A 381 14.46 -7.35 10.88
N VAL A 382 14.38 -6.04 10.65
CA VAL A 382 13.31 -5.46 9.83
C VAL A 382 13.87 -4.44 8.85
N THR A 383 13.33 -4.43 7.64
CA THR A 383 13.58 -3.42 6.62
C THR A 383 12.32 -2.61 6.35
N TYR A 384 12.44 -1.28 6.33
CA TYR A 384 11.45 -0.37 5.78
C TYR A 384 12.05 0.32 4.56
N HIS A 385 11.48 0.13 3.37
CA HIS A 385 11.98 0.84 2.19
C HIS A 385 10.93 1.31 1.20
N HIS A 386 11.16 2.48 0.62
CA HIS A 386 10.27 3.03 -0.41
C HIS A 386 8.80 3.17 0.01
N ASN A 387 8.52 3.20 1.32
CA ASN A 387 7.17 3.48 1.81
C ASN A 387 6.88 4.97 1.72
N TRP A 388 5.62 5.31 1.49
CA TRP A 388 5.10 6.67 1.58
C TRP A 388 4.36 6.83 2.91
N PHE A 389 4.94 7.59 3.82
CA PHE A 389 4.30 8.01 5.07
C PHE A 389 3.65 9.36 4.84
N ASP A 390 2.49 9.32 4.19
CA ASP A 390 1.76 10.48 3.67
C ASP A 390 0.88 11.08 4.76
N HIS A 391 1.28 12.22 5.30
CA HIS A 391 0.61 12.98 6.35
C HIS A 391 0.32 12.18 7.63
N SER A 392 1.03 11.08 7.83
CA SER A 392 0.87 10.21 9.00
C SER A 392 1.48 10.85 10.26
N ASP A 393 0.90 10.62 11.43
CA ASP A 393 1.34 11.30 12.65
C ASP A 393 2.69 10.75 13.16
N SER A 394 2.78 9.42 13.36
CA SER A 394 3.82 8.81 14.19
C SER A 394 4.14 7.34 13.87
N ARG A 395 5.26 6.86 14.45
CA ARG A 395 5.73 5.46 14.37
C ARG A 395 6.17 5.05 12.96
N HIS A 396 7.23 5.68 12.43
CA HIS A 396 7.70 5.43 11.07
C HIS A 396 9.13 4.84 10.95
N PRO A 397 9.46 3.69 11.55
CA PRO A 397 8.75 2.95 12.60
C PRO A 397 9.04 3.48 14.01
N ARG A 398 8.33 2.96 15.02
CA ARG A 398 8.77 3.01 16.43
C ARG A 398 9.42 1.69 16.82
N ILE A 399 10.71 1.71 17.13
CA ILE A 399 11.55 0.52 17.26
C ILE A 399 11.84 0.20 18.72
N ARG A 400 11.74 -1.08 19.10
CA ARG A 400 12.22 -1.67 20.35
C ARG A 400 13.15 -2.84 20.07
N VAL A 401 14.30 -2.91 20.75
CA VAL A 401 15.27 -4.02 20.78
C VAL A 401 15.93 -4.35 19.42
N GLY A 402 15.17 -4.40 18.33
CA GLY A 402 15.60 -4.92 17.05
C GLY A 402 16.62 -4.07 16.27
N THR A 403 17.11 -4.71 15.22
CA THR A 403 18.02 -4.23 14.20
C THR A 403 17.23 -3.85 12.95
N VAL A 404 17.11 -2.54 12.69
CA VAL A 404 16.19 -2.04 11.67
C VAL A 404 16.91 -1.18 10.63
N HIS A 405 16.69 -1.47 9.36
CA HIS A 405 17.16 -0.64 8.26
C HIS A 405 16.00 0.13 7.62
N VAL A 406 16.14 1.44 7.53
CA VAL A 406 15.12 2.37 7.02
C VAL A 406 15.73 3.17 5.88
N TYR A 407 15.36 2.87 4.63
CA TYR A 407 15.94 3.55 3.46
C TYR A 407 14.98 3.91 2.33
N ASN A 408 15.28 5.01 1.63
CA ASN A 408 14.48 5.52 0.51
C ASN A 408 12.97 5.65 0.78
N ASN A 409 12.54 5.79 2.03
CA ASN A 409 11.15 6.11 2.35
C ASN A 409 10.90 7.61 2.19
N TYR A 410 9.66 7.96 1.83
CA TYR A 410 9.21 9.34 1.74
C TYR A 410 8.33 9.67 2.95
N PHE A 411 8.82 10.58 3.78
CA PHE A 411 8.17 11.10 4.98
C PHE A 411 7.63 12.48 4.64
N ASP A 412 6.31 12.59 4.51
CA ASP A 412 5.66 13.67 3.79
C ASP A 412 4.60 14.31 4.70
N GLY A 413 4.91 15.43 5.36
CA GLY A 413 3.96 16.13 6.23
C GLY A 413 3.64 15.37 7.54
N ASN A 414 4.65 14.76 8.19
CA ASN A 414 4.39 13.98 9.41
C ASN A 414 4.32 14.84 10.67
N ALA A 415 3.14 14.86 11.30
CA ALA A 415 2.77 15.80 12.36
C ALA A 415 3.49 15.61 13.71
N LYS A 416 3.97 14.39 14.04
CA LYS A 416 4.65 14.12 15.33
C LYS A 416 6.11 13.75 15.15
N TYR A 417 6.41 12.57 14.60
CA TYR A 417 7.79 12.11 14.40
C TYR A 417 7.92 11.01 13.34
N GLY A 418 9.10 10.92 12.74
CA GLY A 418 9.51 9.87 11.80
C GLY A 418 9.98 8.59 12.52
N VAL A 419 11.28 8.32 12.44
CA VAL A 419 11.90 7.12 13.04
C VAL A 419 12.12 7.35 14.54
N GLY A 420 11.59 6.47 15.38
CA GLY A 420 11.78 6.55 16.84
C GLY A 420 12.44 5.28 17.40
N VAL A 421 13.47 5.41 18.23
CA VAL A 421 14.20 4.26 18.81
C VAL A 421 14.12 4.17 20.33
N THR A 422 13.94 2.95 20.84
CA THR A 422 13.79 2.63 22.27
C THR A 422 14.40 1.26 22.60
N LYS A 423 14.53 0.94 23.89
CA LYS A 423 14.99 -0.35 24.43
C LYS A 423 16.27 -0.88 23.77
N GLY A 424 17.26 -0.02 23.51
CA GLY A 424 18.55 -0.42 22.94
C GLY A 424 18.52 -0.85 21.47
N SER A 425 17.43 -0.60 20.73
CA SER A 425 17.36 -0.91 19.30
C SER A 425 18.46 -0.21 18.49
N SER A 426 18.86 -0.80 17.36
CA SER A 426 19.79 -0.20 16.40
C SER A 426 19.09 0.10 15.08
N ALA A 427 19.06 1.36 14.65
CA ALA A 427 18.45 1.77 13.39
C ALA A 427 19.47 2.39 12.44
N PHE A 428 19.58 1.87 11.21
CA PHE A 428 20.27 2.55 10.13
C PHE A 428 19.25 3.30 9.28
N VAL A 429 19.32 4.63 9.29
CA VAL A 429 18.39 5.50 8.58
C VAL A 429 19.16 6.19 7.46
N GLU A 430 19.01 5.71 6.23
CA GLU A 430 19.76 6.26 5.09
C GLU A 430 18.95 6.56 3.84
N ALA A 431 19.41 7.54 3.08
CA ALA A 431 18.84 7.87 1.77
C ALA A 431 17.33 8.15 1.73
N ASN A 432 16.71 8.49 2.86
CA ASN A 432 15.30 8.84 2.93
C ASN A 432 15.10 10.32 2.58
N TYR A 433 13.85 10.69 2.30
CA TYR A 433 13.44 12.09 2.17
C TYR A 433 12.37 12.43 3.20
N PHE A 434 12.68 13.39 4.07
CA PHE A 434 11.78 13.96 5.05
C PHE A 434 11.41 15.39 4.63
N ARG A 435 10.17 15.58 4.18
CA ARG A 435 9.56 16.87 3.88
C ARG A 435 8.54 17.19 4.98
N ASP A 436 8.70 18.32 5.66
CA ASP A 436 7.77 18.77 6.71
C ASP A 436 7.51 17.73 7.82
N CYS A 437 8.46 16.82 8.03
CA CYS A 437 8.43 15.86 9.14
C CYS A 437 8.91 16.58 10.40
N LYS A 438 8.02 16.79 11.37
CA LYS A 438 8.28 17.61 12.57
C LYS A 438 9.58 17.22 13.28
N TYR A 439 9.71 15.94 13.62
CA TYR A 439 10.92 15.35 14.19
C TYR A 439 11.33 14.11 13.37
N PRO A 440 12.24 14.23 12.39
CA PRO A 440 12.60 13.14 11.48
C PRO A 440 13.09 11.88 12.20
N MET A 441 13.84 12.08 13.29
CA MET A 441 14.42 11.00 14.10
C MET A 441 14.32 11.37 15.57
N LEU A 442 14.01 10.39 16.42
CA LEU A 442 13.94 10.55 17.88
C LEU A 442 14.62 9.39 18.58
N THR A 443 15.42 9.73 19.60
CA THR A 443 15.90 8.78 20.60
C THR A 443 15.23 9.07 21.94
N SER A 444 14.62 8.06 22.55
CA SER A 444 13.90 8.20 23.82
C SER A 444 14.75 8.80 24.94
N LEU A 445 14.15 9.73 25.70
CA LEU A 445 14.73 10.35 26.90
C LEU A 445 16.01 11.16 26.68
N GLN A 446 16.27 11.63 25.45
CA GLN A 446 17.39 12.52 25.13
C GLN A 446 17.10 13.39 23.89
N GLY A 447 17.99 14.33 23.60
CA GLY A 447 17.95 15.10 22.36
C GLY A 447 16.66 15.91 22.23
N THR A 448 15.97 15.73 21.11
CA THR A 448 14.72 16.42 20.81
C THR A 448 13.57 15.98 21.70
N ASP A 449 13.53 14.72 22.13
CA ASP A 449 12.42 14.18 22.95
C ASP A 449 12.24 14.97 24.26
N ILE A 450 13.34 15.29 24.94
CA ILE A 450 13.32 16.00 26.23
C ILE A 450 13.53 17.51 26.13
N TYR A 451 13.66 18.06 24.92
CA TYR A 451 14.08 19.45 24.70
C TYR A 451 13.12 20.47 25.34
N ASN A 452 11.80 20.27 25.15
CA ASN A 452 10.76 21.17 25.68
C ASN A 452 10.11 20.67 26.98
N ASN A 453 10.35 19.42 27.35
CA ASN A 453 9.77 18.78 28.53
C ASN A 453 10.75 17.72 29.03
N SER A 454 11.30 17.91 30.23
CA SER A 454 12.29 16.99 30.80
C SER A 454 11.80 15.55 31.00
N LYS A 455 10.49 15.30 30.90
CA LYS A 455 9.91 13.95 30.94
C LYS A 455 9.91 13.23 29.59
N GLY A 456 10.17 13.93 28.48
CA GLY A 456 9.94 13.40 27.14
C GLY A 456 8.48 13.48 26.70
N THR A 457 8.25 13.32 25.41
CA THR A 457 6.92 13.23 24.77
C THR A 457 6.76 11.98 23.90
N PHE A 458 7.86 11.28 23.61
CA PHE A 458 7.89 10.09 22.77
C PHE A 458 7.71 8.79 23.55
N SER A 459 8.59 8.50 24.53
CA SER A 459 8.53 7.27 25.33
C SER A 459 9.20 7.48 26.70
N GLY A 460 8.80 6.65 27.68
CA GLY A 460 9.48 6.53 28.97
C GLY A 460 10.53 5.43 29.04
N GLU A 461 10.76 4.72 27.93
CA GLU A 461 11.71 3.61 27.83
C GLU A 461 13.14 4.15 27.61
N GLU A 462 14.15 3.31 27.92
CA GLU A 462 15.53 3.60 27.54
C GLU A 462 15.67 3.83 26.04
N GLY A 463 16.64 4.65 25.61
CA GLY A 463 16.86 4.95 24.20
C GLY A 463 17.43 3.78 23.41
N GLY A 464 17.24 3.79 22.09
CA GLY A 464 18.08 3.03 21.15
C GLY A 464 19.05 3.96 20.40
N MET A 465 19.81 3.44 19.45
CA MET A 465 20.77 4.23 18.66
C MET A 465 20.38 4.30 17.19
N ILE A 466 20.42 5.52 16.64
CA ILE A 466 20.24 5.78 15.20
C ILE A 466 21.59 6.14 14.58
N LYS A 467 21.96 5.44 13.51
CA LYS A 467 22.96 5.88 12.53
C LYS A 467 22.24 6.52 11.35
N ALA A 468 22.54 7.78 11.05
CA ALA A 468 21.98 8.52 9.93
C ALA A 468 23.02 8.70 8.82
N TYR A 469 22.61 8.53 7.56
CA TYR A 469 23.49 8.79 6.41
C TYR A 469 22.70 9.27 5.18
N ASN A 470 23.17 10.32 4.52
CA ASN A 470 22.65 10.78 3.23
C ASN A 470 21.11 10.96 3.18
N ASN A 471 20.46 11.43 4.26
CA ASN A 471 19.03 11.74 4.22
C ASN A 471 18.81 13.17 3.72
N LYS A 472 17.76 13.38 2.92
CA LYS A 472 17.26 14.70 2.57
C LYS A 472 16.28 15.17 3.65
N ILE A 473 16.57 16.27 4.32
CA ILE A 473 15.72 16.86 5.37
C ILE A 473 15.31 18.26 4.94
N GLU A 474 14.01 18.52 4.81
CA GLU A 474 13.44 19.83 4.49
C GLU A 474 12.37 20.19 5.53
N GLU A 475 12.41 21.42 6.04
CA GLU A 475 11.40 22.01 6.95
C GLU A 475 11.11 21.22 8.25
N ALA A 476 12.06 20.39 8.70
CA ALA A 476 11.96 19.75 10.02
C ALA A 476 12.01 20.79 11.16
N SER A 477 11.17 20.62 12.19
CA SER A 477 11.17 21.52 13.36
C SER A 477 12.43 21.37 14.21
N ARG A 478 12.92 20.14 14.39
CA ARG A 478 14.19 19.88 15.11
C ARG A 478 14.76 18.50 14.76
N LEU A 479 16.08 18.46 14.61
CA LEU A 479 16.90 17.25 14.55
C LEU A 479 18.30 17.59 15.07
N VAL A 480 18.80 16.84 16.04
CA VAL A 480 20.12 17.05 16.63
C VAL A 480 21.02 15.85 16.35
N TYR A 481 22.17 16.11 15.72
CA TYR A 481 23.16 15.08 15.48
C TYR A 481 24.24 15.06 16.57
N ALA A 482 24.85 13.90 16.77
CA ALA A 482 25.88 13.69 17.80
C ALA A 482 27.15 14.56 17.62
N ASN A 483 27.39 15.08 16.41
CA ASN A 483 28.46 16.04 16.14
C ASN A 483 28.11 17.48 16.53
N GLN A 484 26.82 17.79 16.74
CA GLN A 484 26.34 19.07 17.26
C GLN A 484 26.25 19.04 18.79
N ASP A 485 25.77 17.93 19.35
CA ASP A 485 25.75 17.67 20.79
C ASP A 485 26.02 16.19 21.05
N SER A 486 27.16 15.86 21.65
CA SER A 486 27.59 14.47 21.86
C SER A 486 26.86 13.75 23.00
N THR A 487 25.98 14.46 23.72
CA THR A 487 25.21 13.91 24.86
C THR A 487 23.70 13.94 24.59
N GLN A 488 23.18 15.04 24.05
CA GLN A 488 21.77 15.27 23.76
C GLN A 488 21.51 15.29 22.26
N PHE A 489 21.60 14.11 21.63
CA PHE A 489 21.37 13.93 20.19
C PHE A 489 20.22 12.96 19.90
N ASP A 490 19.68 13.06 18.69
CA ASP A 490 18.68 12.15 18.13
C ASP A 490 19.33 11.04 17.30
N ALA A 491 20.43 11.34 16.60
CA ALA A 491 21.14 10.39 15.74
C ALA A 491 22.65 10.67 15.63
N TYR A 492 23.43 9.64 15.30
CA TYR A 492 24.82 9.77 14.85
C TYR A 492 24.85 10.00 13.33
N LEU A 493 25.31 11.17 12.89
CA LEU A 493 25.47 11.46 11.46
C LEU A 493 26.81 10.92 10.95
N ALA A 494 26.76 9.85 10.16
CA ALA A 494 27.94 9.26 9.52
C ALA A 494 28.42 10.11 8.34
N ALA A 495 29.73 10.27 8.19
CA ALA A 495 30.36 10.96 7.06
C ALA A 495 30.45 10.09 5.80
N SER A 496 30.41 8.76 5.97
CA SER A 496 30.32 7.79 4.87
C SER A 496 29.42 6.64 5.24
N ARG A 497 28.81 6.00 4.24
CA ARG A 497 27.88 4.88 4.46
C ARG A 497 28.48 3.78 5.34
N ASN A 498 29.73 3.40 5.08
CA ASN A 498 30.40 2.28 5.78
C ASN A 498 31.16 2.71 7.05
N GLU A 499 30.95 3.93 7.53
CA GLU A 499 31.55 4.38 8.78
C GLU A 499 30.99 3.59 9.97
N VAL A 500 31.89 3.05 10.80
CA VAL A 500 31.51 2.37 12.04
C VAL A 500 31.22 3.43 13.10
N VAL A 501 30.05 3.37 13.74
CA VAL A 501 29.72 4.23 14.88
C VAL A 501 30.59 3.84 16.07
N PRO A 502 31.44 4.75 16.60
CA PRO A 502 32.27 4.44 17.75
C PRO A 502 31.43 4.15 19.00
N SER A 503 31.84 3.17 19.82
CA SER A 503 31.14 2.80 21.07
C SER A 503 31.16 3.88 22.15
N THR A 504 31.91 4.97 21.93
CA THR A 504 31.83 6.17 22.77
C THR A 504 30.51 6.92 22.62
N TYR A 505 29.83 6.76 21.47
CA TYR A 505 28.48 7.26 21.27
C TYR A 505 27.48 6.23 21.81
N LYS A 506 26.76 6.65 22.85
CA LYS A 506 25.79 5.83 23.55
C LYS A 506 24.61 6.67 24.00
N THR A 507 23.46 6.03 24.17
CA THR A 507 22.28 6.71 24.70
C THR A 507 22.48 7.14 26.15
N LEU A 508 21.82 8.23 26.55
CA LEU A 508 21.87 8.74 27.92
C LEU A 508 21.17 7.77 28.88
N SER A 509 19.97 7.34 28.50
CA SER A 509 19.21 6.33 29.23
C SER A 509 19.52 4.95 28.66
N GLY A 510 20.02 4.05 29.52
CA GLY A 510 20.40 2.67 29.17
C GLY A 510 21.84 2.47 28.70
N ALA A 511 22.55 3.53 28.30
CA ALA A 511 23.94 3.46 27.81
C ALA A 511 24.13 2.52 26.60
N HIS A 512 23.11 2.40 25.75
CA HIS A 512 23.09 1.51 24.58
C HIS A 512 23.95 2.05 23.45
N THR A 513 24.62 1.16 22.72
CA THR A 513 25.47 1.47 21.57
C THR A 513 24.86 0.93 20.27
N TYR A 514 25.22 1.52 19.14
CA TYR A 514 24.83 1.01 17.83
C TYR A 514 25.60 -0.28 17.49
N ASN A 515 24.90 -1.31 17.03
CA ASN A 515 25.50 -2.63 16.79
C ASN A 515 26.29 -2.75 15.46
N ASN A 516 26.28 -1.71 14.61
CA ASN A 516 27.01 -1.65 13.34
C ASN A 516 26.65 -2.76 12.33
N PHE A 517 25.42 -3.29 12.39
CA PHE A 517 24.94 -4.36 11.52
C PHE A 517 25.09 -4.06 10.02
N ASP A 518 24.91 -2.80 9.62
CA ASP A 518 24.93 -2.33 8.23
C ASP A 518 26.31 -2.42 7.55
N THR A 519 27.36 -2.55 8.35
CA THR A 519 28.74 -2.75 7.87
C THR A 519 29.20 -4.21 7.94
N SER A 520 28.37 -5.07 8.53
CA SER A 520 28.68 -6.49 8.72
C SER A 520 28.21 -7.34 7.54
N SER A 521 28.64 -8.60 7.49
CA SER A 521 28.21 -9.55 6.48
C SER A 521 26.75 -10.03 6.66
N SER A 522 26.07 -9.68 7.75
CA SER A 522 24.65 -10.01 7.93
C SER A 522 23.72 -9.08 7.14
N MET A 523 24.24 -7.93 6.67
CA MET A 523 23.47 -7.00 5.86
C MET A 523 23.17 -7.59 4.49
N TYR A 524 21.89 -7.57 4.10
CA TYR A 524 21.45 -8.02 2.78
C TYR A 524 21.96 -7.06 1.68
N LYS A 525 21.90 -7.51 0.43
CA LYS A 525 22.29 -6.70 -0.74
C LYS A 525 21.13 -5.82 -1.21
N TYR A 526 21.44 -4.57 -1.51
CA TYR A 526 20.48 -3.61 -2.07
C TYR A 526 21.22 -2.46 -2.76
N THR A 527 20.48 -1.67 -3.55
CA THR A 527 20.98 -0.44 -4.16
C THR A 527 20.05 0.73 -3.81
N PRO A 528 20.44 1.63 -2.88
CA PRO A 528 19.59 2.75 -2.55
C PRO A 528 19.55 3.78 -3.69
N ASP A 529 18.36 4.32 -3.94
CA ASP A 529 18.18 5.49 -4.80
C ASP A 529 18.79 6.74 -4.16
N SER A 530 19.06 7.76 -4.98
CA SER A 530 19.41 9.09 -4.47
C SER A 530 18.22 9.68 -3.69
N PRO A 531 18.43 10.35 -2.55
CA PRO A 531 17.35 11.02 -1.79
C PRO A 531 16.49 11.97 -2.63
N GLU A 532 17.09 12.59 -3.66
CA GLU A 532 16.44 13.50 -4.60
C GLU A 532 15.42 12.80 -5.50
N ASN A 533 15.57 11.49 -5.72
CA ASN A 533 14.66 10.69 -6.53
C ASN A 533 13.56 10.03 -5.69
N VAL A 534 13.71 9.97 -4.36
CA VAL A 534 12.80 9.26 -3.44
C VAL A 534 11.36 9.67 -3.65
N GLU A 535 11.05 10.96 -3.65
CA GLU A 535 9.69 11.46 -3.88
C GLU A 535 9.10 10.89 -5.18
N SER A 536 9.86 10.96 -6.28
CA SER A 536 9.36 10.51 -7.58
C SER A 536 9.20 9.00 -7.69
N VAL A 537 10.09 8.22 -7.07
CA VAL A 537 10.03 6.75 -7.08
C VAL A 537 8.89 6.29 -6.19
N VAL A 538 8.83 6.80 -4.95
CA VAL A 538 7.84 6.40 -3.94
C VAL A 538 6.43 6.79 -4.39
N THR A 539 6.20 8.02 -4.84
CA THR A 539 4.86 8.44 -5.33
C THR A 539 4.44 7.78 -6.64
N THR A 540 5.35 7.11 -7.35
CA THR A 540 5.02 6.30 -8.53
C THR A 540 4.59 4.88 -8.15
N TYR A 541 5.30 4.25 -7.21
CA TYR A 541 5.15 2.81 -6.98
C TYR A 541 4.56 2.42 -5.63
N ALA A 542 4.51 3.31 -4.64
CA ALA A 542 3.91 2.98 -3.36
C ALA A 542 2.38 2.90 -3.46
N GLY A 543 1.78 2.01 -2.66
CA GLY A 543 0.35 1.74 -2.71
C GLY A 543 -0.02 0.72 -3.79
N ARG A 544 -1.32 0.60 -4.09
CA ARG A 544 -1.83 -0.29 -5.13
C ARG A 544 -1.34 0.13 -6.52
N ILE A 545 -1.38 -0.81 -7.47
CA ILE A 545 -1.09 -0.57 -8.88
C ILE A 545 -1.82 0.68 -9.37
N ASN A 546 -1.13 1.50 -10.18
CA ASN A 546 -1.64 2.77 -10.74
C ASN A 546 -2.15 3.79 -9.68
N GLY A 547 -1.74 3.65 -8.41
CA GLY A 547 -2.21 4.50 -7.30
C GLY A 547 -3.58 4.09 -6.74
N GLY A 548 -4.12 2.95 -7.17
CA GLY A 548 -5.45 2.48 -6.78
C GLY A 548 -6.60 3.34 -7.30
N ASP A 549 -7.81 2.97 -6.91
CA ASP A 549 -9.06 3.64 -7.30
C ASP A 549 -9.55 4.71 -6.30
N PHE A 550 -8.87 4.84 -5.15
CA PHE A 550 -9.17 5.83 -4.12
C PHE A 550 -8.21 7.01 -4.21
N ILE A 551 -8.69 8.16 -4.71
CA ILE A 551 -7.85 9.34 -4.90
C ILE A 551 -8.05 10.37 -3.79
N TRP A 552 -7.01 10.69 -3.03
CA TRP A 552 -7.03 11.79 -2.05
C TRP A 552 -5.78 12.65 -2.22
N ASN A 553 -5.89 13.96 -2.01
CA ASN A 553 -4.77 14.88 -2.07
C ASN A 553 -4.74 15.70 -0.79
N PHE A 554 -3.67 15.56 -0.02
CA PHE A 554 -3.37 16.45 1.09
C PHE A 554 -2.84 17.79 0.56
N THR A 555 -2.88 18.79 1.43
CA THR A 555 -2.40 20.15 1.19
C THR A 555 -1.38 20.54 2.24
N ASP A 556 -0.61 21.60 1.99
CA ASP A 556 0.35 22.15 2.98
C ASP A 556 -0.31 22.50 4.34
N ALA A 557 -1.63 22.64 4.40
CA ALA A 557 -2.34 22.88 5.66
C ALA A 557 -2.47 21.62 6.53
N ASP A 558 -2.35 20.43 5.93
CA ASP A 558 -2.44 19.14 6.59
C ASP A 558 -1.08 18.70 7.20
N ASP A 559 0.05 19.27 6.75
CA ASP A 559 1.43 18.85 7.11
C ASP A 559 1.72 18.74 8.62
N ALA A 560 1.04 19.55 9.44
CA ALA A 560 1.23 19.58 10.89
C ALA A 560 -0.02 19.15 11.68
N ASP A 561 -1.09 18.77 10.98
CA ASP A 561 -2.38 18.42 11.60
C ASP A 561 -2.42 16.94 11.96
N ASP A 562 -2.45 16.64 13.26
CA ASP A 562 -2.61 15.28 13.79
C ASP A 562 -4.07 14.95 14.14
N SER A 563 -5.00 15.86 13.85
CA SER A 563 -6.43 15.63 14.03
C SER A 563 -7.00 14.72 12.94
N LEU A 564 -8.16 14.13 13.22
CA LEU A 564 -8.86 13.31 12.23
C LEU A 564 -9.38 14.20 11.09
N ASN A 565 -8.93 13.95 9.86
CA ASN A 565 -9.51 14.58 8.68
C ASN A 565 -10.90 13.99 8.41
N THR A 566 -11.94 14.72 8.85
CA THR A 566 -13.33 14.25 8.77
C THR A 566 -13.83 14.04 7.33
N GLN A 567 -13.28 14.77 6.35
CA GLN A 567 -13.64 14.61 4.95
C GLN A 567 -13.01 13.35 4.34
N LEU A 568 -11.74 13.07 4.66
CA LEU A 568 -11.09 11.82 4.30
C LEU A 568 -11.83 10.62 4.91
N MET A 569 -12.13 10.65 6.21
CA MET A 569 -12.89 9.60 6.89
C MET A 569 -14.28 9.40 6.28
N ALA A 570 -14.99 10.48 5.90
CA ALA A 570 -16.27 10.38 5.22
C ALA A 570 -16.14 9.73 3.84
N LYS A 571 -15.07 10.04 3.10
CA LYS A 571 -14.78 9.42 1.80
C LYS A 571 -14.45 7.93 1.93
N ILE A 572 -13.64 7.55 2.93
CA ILE A 572 -13.35 6.13 3.25
C ILE A 572 -14.63 5.38 3.57
N LYS A 573 -15.49 5.92 4.44
CA LYS A 573 -16.78 5.29 4.80
C LYS A 573 -17.76 5.17 3.63
N GLY A 574 -17.62 6.04 2.63
CA GLY A 574 -18.42 6.05 1.41
C GLY A 574 -17.81 5.26 0.25
N TYR A 575 -16.65 4.62 0.46
CA TYR A 575 -16.00 3.82 -0.57
C TYR A 575 -16.89 2.64 -0.97
N GLN A 576 -16.87 2.36 -2.26
CA GLN A 576 -17.47 1.18 -2.87
C GLN A 576 -16.72 0.94 -4.18
N SER A 577 -16.27 -0.29 -4.41
CA SER A 577 -15.70 -0.66 -5.72
C SER A 577 -16.77 -0.51 -6.80
N ASP A 578 -16.38 0.03 -7.96
CA ASP A 578 -17.24 0.12 -9.15
C ASP A 578 -17.30 -1.21 -9.93
N LEU A 579 -16.68 -2.29 -9.44
CA LEU A 579 -16.75 -3.62 -10.04
C LEU A 579 -18.21 -4.07 -10.21
N VAL A 580 -18.58 -4.40 -11.45
CA VAL A 580 -19.93 -4.88 -11.79
C VAL A 580 -20.00 -6.40 -11.76
N SER A 581 -18.99 -7.07 -12.33
CA SER A 581 -18.92 -8.53 -12.33
C SER A 581 -17.49 -9.02 -12.59
N VAL A 582 -17.19 -10.19 -12.04
CA VAL A 582 -15.96 -10.95 -12.30
C VAL A 582 -16.26 -12.03 -13.33
N GLY A 583 -15.33 -12.27 -14.24
CA GLY A 583 -15.48 -13.21 -15.34
C GLY A 583 -15.80 -12.53 -16.66
N GLY A 584 -15.17 -13.02 -17.72
CA GLY A 584 -15.40 -12.62 -19.10
C GLY A 584 -16.36 -13.54 -19.86
N ASN A 585 -17.01 -14.53 -19.23
CA ASN A 585 -17.72 -15.61 -19.95
C ASN A 585 -16.84 -16.28 -21.02
N SER A 586 -15.58 -16.54 -20.65
CA SER A 586 -14.59 -17.20 -21.49
C SER A 586 -15.07 -18.56 -22.00
N VAL A 587 -14.78 -18.92 -23.25
CA VAL A 587 -15.29 -20.16 -23.90
C VAL A 587 -14.24 -21.24 -24.13
N ASN A 588 -12.98 -20.93 -23.84
CA ASN A 588 -11.85 -21.86 -23.93
C ASN A 588 -11.28 -22.21 -22.56
#